data_AF-A0A961LES3-F1
#
_entry.id   AF-A0A961LES3-F1
#
_cell.length_a   1.000
_cell.length_b   1.000
_cell.length_c   1.000
_cell.angle_alpha   90.00
_cell.angle_beta   90.00
_cell.angle_gamma   90.00
#
_symmetry.space_group_name_H-M   'P 1'
#
loop_
_entity.id
_entity.type
_entity.pdbx_description
1 polymer ?
#
loop_
_entity_poly.entity_id
_entity_poly.type
_entity_poly.pdbx_seq_one_letter_code
_entity_poly.pdbx_strand_id
1 'polypeptide(L)'
;MNAIQSRQACMKANGASMGVMVPMIKGEKAYDGAAVQEALAKAEAACAGWAGWWGEDTKSGGATETWAKDEIWTDMAGFEAAGGKYVAAFGALKASTDEASFKAAFGDFGGTCKGCHEQFRRPKQ
;
A
#
# COMPACT_ATOMS: atom_id res chain seq x y z
N MET A 1 12.65 10.23 11.39
CA MET A 1 11.35 9.55 11.28
C MET A 1 11.37 8.35 12.21
N ASN A 2 10.37 8.20 13.07
CA ASN A 2 10.17 6.95 13.81
C ASN A 2 9.46 5.90 12.95
N ALA A 3 9.35 4.66 13.43
CA ALA A 3 8.72 3.56 12.70
C ALA A 3 7.27 3.86 12.28
N ILE A 4 6.49 4.55 13.12
CA ILE A 4 5.12 4.98 12.81
C ILE A 4 5.13 5.96 11.62
N GLN A 5 6.00 6.97 11.65
CA GLN A 5 6.14 7.94 10.56
C GLN A 5 6.63 7.27 9.27
N SER A 6 7.54 6.29 9.36
CA SER A 6 8.04 5.56 8.19
C SER A 6 6.95 4.74 7.50
N ARG A 7 6.15 3.97 8.25
CA ARG A 7 5.02 3.22 7.66
C ARG A 7 3.93 4.15 7.12
N GLN A 8 3.69 5.30 7.75
CA GLN A 8 2.79 6.33 7.22
C GLN A 8 3.31 6.93 5.92
N ALA A 9 4.62 7.17 5.78
CA ALA A 9 5.22 7.65 4.55
C ALA A 9 5.07 6.62 3.41
N CYS A 10 5.29 5.34 3.69
CA CYS A 10 4.99 4.24 2.76
C CYS A 10 3.52 4.25 2.31
N MET A 11 2.57 4.34 3.24
CA MET A 11 1.14 4.41 2.90
C MET A 11 0.77 5.67 2.10
N LYS A 12 1.42 6.80 2.37
CA LYS A 12 1.26 8.03 1.59
C LYS A 12 1.79 7.87 0.18
N ALA A 13 2.92 7.19 0.00
CA ALA A 13 3.49 6.89 -1.32
C ALA A 13 2.55 5.97 -2.12
N ASN A 14 2.00 4.92 -1.50
CA ASN A 14 0.96 4.09 -2.13
C ASN A 14 -0.26 4.93 -2.56
N GLY A 15 -0.74 5.82 -1.70
CA GLY A 15 -1.84 6.74 -2.03
C GLY A 15 -1.51 7.67 -3.19
N ALA A 16 -0.27 8.17 -3.27
CA ALA A 16 0.20 8.99 -4.38
C ALA A 16 0.24 8.18 -5.69
N SER A 17 0.69 6.92 -5.66
CA SER A 17 0.68 6.05 -6.83
C SER A 17 -0.74 5.77 -7.31
N MET A 18 -1.68 5.54 -6.40
CA MET A 18 -3.11 5.45 -6.75
C MET A 18 -3.63 6.74 -7.40
N GLY A 19 -3.19 7.91 -6.94
CA GLY A 19 -3.53 9.20 -7.55
C GLY A 19 -3.06 9.35 -9.00
N VAL A 20 -1.98 8.68 -9.39
CA VAL A 20 -1.51 8.63 -10.78
C VAL A 20 -2.33 7.63 -11.61
N MET A 21 -2.63 6.46 -11.02
CA MET A 21 -3.22 5.32 -11.72
C MET A 21 -4.74 5.43 -11.90
N VAL A 22 -5.47 5.92 -10.89
CA VAL A 22 -6.94 5.97 -10.92
C VAL A 22 -7.50 6.78 -12.09
N PRO A 23 -6.98 7.98 -12.44
CA PRO A 23 -7.46 8.72 -13.61
C PRO A 23 -7.29 7.92 -14.92
N MET A 24 -6.23 7.12 -15.05
CA MET A 24 -6.02 6.25 -16.22
C MET A 24 -7.03 5.10 -16.27
N ILE A 25 -7.32 4.50 -15.11
CA ILE A 25 -8.34 3.44 -14.98
C ILE A 25 -9.72 3.96 -15.34
N LYS A 26 -10.06 5.19 -14.93
CA LYS A 26 -11.33 5.85 -15.23
C LYS A 26 -11.43 6.39 -16.65
N GLY A 27 -10.34 6.39 -17.42
CA GLY A 27 -10.28 7.01 -18.75
C GLY A 27 -10.28 8.54 -18.72
N GLU A 28 -10.07 9.16 -17.56
CA GLU A 28 -9.92 10.62 -17.40
C GLU A 28 -8.54 11.09 -17.90
N LYS A 29 -7.55 10.19 -17.92
CA LYS A 29 -6.20 10.39 -18.48
C LYS A 29 -5.85 9.22 -19.38
N ALA A 30 -5.11 9.48 -20.46
CA ALA A 30 -4.52 8.41 -21.28
C ALA A 30 -3.54 7.55 -20.44
N TYR A 31 -3.47 6.26 -20.75
CA TYR A 31 -2.50 5.36 -20.12
C TYR A 31 -1.06 5.84 -20.41
N ASP A 32 -0.28 5.94 -19.36
CA ASP A 32 1.13 6.33 -19.40
C ASP A 32 1.93 5.33 -18.55
N GLY A 33 2.45 4.30 -19.22
CA GLY A 33 3.20 3.23 -18.56
C GLY A 33 4.45 3.73 -17.84
N ALA A 34 5.11 4.78 -18.34
CA ALA A 34 6.28 5.37 -17.69
C ALA A 34 5.89 6.02 -16.36
N ALA A 35 4.82 6.80 -16.34
CA ALA A 35 4.30 7.39 -15.11
C ALA A 35 3.82 6.34 -14.11
N VAL A 36 3.22 5.24 -14.56
CA VAL A 36 2.86 4.11 -13.69
C VAL A 36 4.11 3.49 -13.05
N GLN A 37 5.12 3.16 -13.85
CA GLN A 37 6.36 2.54 -13.35
C GLN A 37 7.11 3.45 -12.37
N GLU A 38 7.19 4.75 -12.67
CA GLU A 38 7.81 5.74 -11.78
C GLU A 38 7.05 5.83 -10.44
N ALA A 39 5.71 5.86 -10.49
CA ALA A 39 4.88 5.91 -9.30
C ALA A 39 5.01 4.64 -8.45
N LEU A 40 5.06 3.46 -9.07
CA LEU A 40 5.28 2.20 -8.36
C LEU A 40 6.68 2.16 -7.74
N ALA A 41 7.74 2.54 -8.48
CA ALA A 41 9.10 2.56 -7.95
C ALA A 41 9.26 3.48 -6.72
N LYS A 42 8.60 4.64 -6.71
CA LYS A 42 8.58 5.53 -5.54
C LYS A 42 7.88 4.90 -4.34
N ALA A 43 6.76 4.20 -4.56
CA ALA A 43 6.06 3.47 -3.50
C ALA A 43 6.91 2.33 -2.92
N GLU A 44 7.52 1.52 -3.79
CA GLU A 44 8.42 0.43 -3.41
C GLU A 44 9.58 0.94 -2.54
N ALA A 45 10.27 2.00 -2.98
CA ALA A 45 11.35 2.61 -2.22
C ALA A 45 10.89 3.15 -0.86
N ALA A 46 9.72 3.81 -0.82
CA ALA A 46 9.14 4.33 0.42
C ALA A 46 8.73 3.23 1.41
N CYS A 47 8.51 2.00 0.93
CA CYS A 47 8.05 0.86 1.71
C CYS A 47 9.15 -0.17 2.02
N ALA A 48 10.40 0.06 1.61
CA ALA A 48 11.49 -0.93 1.73
C ALA A 48 11.75 -1.42 3.17
N GLY A 49 11.45 -0.62 4.19
CA GLY A 49 11.61 -0.99 5.60
C GLY A 49 10.35 -1.57 6.26
N TRP A 50 9.28 -1.85 5.52
CA TRP A 50 7.95 -2.18 6.04
C TRP A 50 7.96 -3.21 7.18
N ALA A 51 8.63 -4.33 6.98
CA ALA A 51 8.66 -5.43 7.96
C ALA A 51 9.27 -4.99 9.31
N GLY A 52 10.20 -4.04 9.32
CA GLY A 52 10.89 -3.56 10.52
C GLY A 52 10.13 -2.48 11.29
N TRP A 53 8.95 -2.04 10.85
CA TRP A 53 8.22 -0.91 11.45
C TRP A 53 7.07 -1.32 12.38
N TRP A 54 6.99 -2.60 12.74
CA TRP A 54 5.89 -3.20 13.50
C TRP A 54 6.33 -3.72 14.87
N GLY A 55 7.00 -2.87 15.66
CA GLY A 55 7.37 -3.16 17.04
C GLY A 55 6.23 -2.92 18.04
N GLU A 56 6.32 -3.51 19.23
CA GLU A 56 5.39 -3.29 20.35
C GLU A 56 5.26 -1.82 20.74
N ASP A 57 6.36 -1.06 20.65
CA ASP A 57 6.45 0.38 20.88
C ASP A 57 5.72 1.23 19.82
N THR A 58 5.22 0.60 18.75
CA THR A 58 4.51 1.26 17.65
C THR A 58 3.00 1.02 17.68
N LYS A 59 2.49 0.43 18.76
CA LYS A 59 1.05 0.35 19.07
C LYS A 59 0.46 1.75 19.28
N SER A 60 -0.86 1.83 19.24
CA SER A 60 -1.54 3.09 19.56
C SER A 60 -1.48 3.42 21.05
N GLY A 61 -1.72 4.69 21.39
CA GLY A 61 -1.64 5.19 22.78
C GLY A 61 -0.28 5.81 23.14
N GLY A 62 0.68 5.79 22.23
CA GLY A 62 1.94 6.53 22.35
C GLY A 62 1.85 8.00 21.90
N ALA A 63 2.99 8.69 21.92
CA ALA A 63 3.09 10.12 21.55
C ALA A 63 2.89 10.41 20.05
N THR A 64 2.98 9.39 19.19
CA THR A 64 2.76 9.52 17.74
C THR A 64 1.42 8.89 17.38
N GLU A 65 0.55 9.67 16.72
CA GLU A 65 -0.73 9.17 16.23
C GLU A 65 -0.56 8.01 15.25
N THR A 66 -1.38 6.97 15.41
CA THR A 66 -1.45 5.86 14.46
C THR A 66 -2.86 5.29 14.37
N TRP A 67 -3.30 4.99 13.15
CA TRP A 67 -4.55 4.27 12.89
C TRP A 67 -4.36 2.76 12.78
N ALA A 68 -3.16 2.24 13.06
CA ALA A 68 -2.93 0.80 13.15
C ALA A 68 -3.85 0.20 14.24
N LYS A 69 -4.52 -0.90 13.91
CA LYS A 69 -5.34 -1.67 14.86
C LYS A 69 -4.43 -2.60 15.69
N ASP A 70 -4.81 -2.87 16.93
CA ASP A 70 -4.04 -3.75 17.82
C ASP A 70 -4.01 -5.21 17.29
N GLU A 71 -5.00 -5.54 16.45
CA GLU A 71 -5.12 -6.78 15.69
C GLU A 71 -3.87 -7.13 14.87
N ILE A 72 -3.03 -6.15 14.50
CA ILE A 72 -1.75 -6.43 13.83
C ILE A 72 -0.81 -7.25 14.71
N TRP A 73 -0.80 -6.98 16.03
CA TRP A 73 0.06 -7.69 16.97
C TRP A 73 -0.57 -8.96 17.51
N THR A 74 -1.90 -9.06 17.55
CA THR A 74 -2.58 -10.28 17.98
C THR A 74 -2.78 -11.28 16.84
N ASP A 75 -2.75 -10.84 15.58
CA ASP A 75 -2.83 -11.64 14.36
C ASP A 75 -1.73 -11.25 13.36
N MET A 76 -0.46 -11.39 13.78
CA MET A 76 0.69 -11.07 12.93
C MET A 76 0.71 -11.94 11.66
N ALA A 77 0.30 -13.21 11.76
CA ALA A 77 0.22 -14.11 10.61
C ALA A 77 -0.80 -13.62 9.57
N GLY A 78 -1.98 -13.19 10.00
CA GLY A 78 -2.98 -12.57 9.11
C GLY A 78 -2.47 -11.26 8.49
N PHE A 79 -1.74 -10.46 9.26
CA PHE A 79 -1.12 -9.22 8.77
C PHE A 79 -0.05 -9.49 7.70
N GLU A 80 0.84 -10.44 7.93
CA GLU A 80 1.85 -10.87 6.96
C GLU A 80 1.21 -11.47 5.71
N ALA A 81 0.14 -12.27 5.85
CA ALA A 81 -0.59 -12.81 4.73
C ALA A 81 -1.26 -11.71 3.89
N ALA A 82 -1.84 -10.69 4.51
CA ALA A 82 -2.38 -9.52 3.81
C ALA A 82 -1.28 -8.73 3.10
N GLY A 83 -0.12 -8.54 3.73
CA GLY A 83 1.07 -7.94 3.12
C GLY A 83 1.59 -8.73 1.93
N GLY A 84 1.63 -10.06 2.02
CA GLY A 84 2.03 -10.94 0.92
C GLY A 84 1.11 -10.83 -0.29
N LYS A 85 -0.21 -10.74 -0.08
CA LYS A 85 -1.18 -10.47 -1.16
C LYS A 85 -0.89 -9.14 -1.85
N TYR A 86 -0.62 -8.08 -1.07
CA TYR A 86 -0.21 -6.78 -1.62
C TYR A 86 1.07 -6.90 -2.46
N VAL A 87 2.12 -7.55 -1.96
CA VAL A 87 3.39 -7.71 -2.69
C VAL A 87 3.18 -8.45 -4.01
N ALA A 88 2.38 -9.52 -4.01
CA ALA A 88 2.06 -10.27 -5.23
C ALA A 88 1.30 -9.40 -6.25
N ALA A 89 0.26 -8.68 -5.82
CA ALA A 89 -0.51 -7.81 -6.71
C ALA A 89 0.30 -6.60 -7.21
N PHE A 90 1.16 -6.03 -6.36
CA PHE A 90 2.10 -4.98 -6.73
C PHE A 90 3.08 -5.47 -7.80
N GLY A 91 3.61 -6.69 -7.66
CA GLY A 91 4.47 -7.32 -8.66
C GLY A 91 3.76 -7.52 -10.00
N ALA A 92 2.51 -7.97 -9.99
CA ALA A 92 1.70 -8.11 -11.21
C ALA A 92 1.47 -6.75 -11.90
N LEU A 93 1.20 -5.70 -11.11
CA LEU A 93 1.03 -4.34 -11.62
C LEU A 93 2.32 -3.77 -12.19
N LYS A 94 3.47 -4.03 -11.55
CA LYS A 94 4.80 -3.64 -12.04
C LYS A 94 5.18 -4.39 -13.33
N ALA A 95 4.70 -5.61 -13.51
CA ALA A 95 4.95 -6.42 -14.70
C ALA A 95 4.08 -6.05 -15.91
N SER A 96 3.07 -5.18 -15.76
CA SER A 96 2.23 -4.77 -16.88
C SER A 96 3.00 -3.97 -17.93
N THR A 97 2.87 -4.36 -19.20
CA THR A 97 3.56 -3.72 -20.33
C THR A 97 2.66 -2.81 -21.17
N ASP A 98 1.35 -2.91 -20.98
CA ASP A 98 0.34 -2.20 -21.76
C ASP A 98 -0.89 -1.86 -20.91
N GLU A 99 -1.79 -1.05 -21.48
CA GLU A 99 -2.99 -0.59 -20.78
C GLU A 99 -3.92 -1.74 -20.37
N ALA A 100 -4.02 -2.80 -21.18
CA ALA A 100 -4.92 -3.91 -20.93
C ALA A 100 -4.44 -4.75 -19.72
N SER A 101 -3.17 -5.12 -19.70
CA SER A 101 -2.53 -5.81 -18.58
C SER A 101 -2.51 -4.95 -17.31
N PHE A 102 -2.27 -3.65 -17.43
CA PHE A 102 -2.38 -2.71 -16.31
C PHE A 102 -3.79 -2.67 -15.71
N LYS A 103 -4.82 -2.51 -16.55
CA LYS A 103 -6.22 -2.50 -16.10
C LYS A 103 -6.63 -3.82 -15.44
N ALA A 104 -6.18 -4.95 -15.99
CA ALA A 104 -6.44 -6.26 -15.40
C ALA A 104 -5.80 -6.42 -14.01
N ALA A 105 -4.54 -6.00 -13.83
CA ALA A 105 -3.82 -6.11 -12.57
C ALA A 105 -4.28 -5.08 -11.51
N PHE A 106 -4.77 -3.91 -11.93
CA PHE A 106 -5.14 -2.83 -11.02
C PHE A 106 -6.27 -3.20 -10.07
N GLY A 107 -7.26 -3.98 -10.53
CA GLY A 107 -8.39 -4.41 -9.70
C GLY A 107 -7.93 -5.22 -8.48
N ASP A 108 -7.07 -6.21 -8.72
CA ASP A 108 -6.49 -7.04 -7.66
C ASP A 108 -5.64 -6.19 -6.70
N PHE A 109 -4.81 -5.30 -7.24
CA PHE A 109 -3.99 -4.38 -6.44
C PHE A 109 -4.85 -3.50 -5.51
N GLY A 110 -5.90 -2.88 -6.04
CA GLY A 110 -6.86 -2.11 -5.25
C GLY A 110 -7.58 -2.95 -4.19
N GLY A 111 -7.89 -4.21 -4.51
CA GLY A 111 -8.49 -5.17 -3.59
C GLY A 111 -7.62 -5.48 -2.37
N THR A 112 -6.29 -5.58 -2.55
CA THR A 112 -5.36 -5.80 -1.43
C THR A 112 -5.34 -4.64 -0.44
N CYS A 113 -5.45 -3.40 -0.95
CA CYS A 113 -5.53 -2.20 -0.11
C CYS A 113 -6.77 -2.27 0.80
N LYS A 114 -7.92 -2.65 0.23
CA LYS A 114 -9.18 -2.78 0.97
C LYS A 114 -9.08 -3.86 2.05
N GLY A 115 -8.65 -5.06 1.67
CA GLY A 115 -8.57 -6.19 2.60
C GLY A 115 -7.66 -5.91 3.80
N CYS A 116 -6.48 -5.32 3.57
CA CYS A 116 -5.57 -4.94 4.65
C CYS A 116 -6.19 -3.85 5.55
N HIS A 117 -6.79 -2.81 4.97
CA HIS A 117 -7.36 -1.72 5.75
C HIS A 117 -8.58 -2.13 6.58
N GLU A 118 -9.45 -3.01 6.07
CA GLU A 118 -10.63 -3.47 6.81
C GLU A 118 -10.23 -4.21 8.09
N GLN A 119 -9.19 -5.06 8.00
CA GLN A 119 -8.74 -5.87 9.12
C GLN A 119 -7.82 -5.10 10.07
N PHE A 120 -6.90 -4.29 9.55
CA PHE A 120 -5.74 -3.79 10.30
C PHE A 120 -5.64 -2.28 10.44
N ARG A 121 -6.56 -1.51 9.85
CA ARG A 121 -6.56 -0.04 9.96
C ARG A 121 -7.88 0.49 10.50
N ARG A 122 -7.81 1.39 11.47
CA ARG A 122 -8.95 2.19 11.90
C ARG A 122 -9.33 3.17 10.79
N PRO A 123 -10.62 3.55 10.69
CA PRO A 123 -11.00 4.73 9.92
C PRO A 123 -10.17 5.93 10.39
N LYS A 124 -9.77 6.78 9.45
CA LYS A 124 -9.16 8.05 9.81
C LYS A 124 -10.22 8.87 10.55
N GLN A 125 -9.91 9.27 11.78
CA GLN A 125 -10.72 10.19 12.57
C GLN A 125 -10.38 11.63 12.19
#